data_AF-A0A3A6UIC2-F1
#
_entry.id   AF-A0A3A6UIC2-F1
#
_cell.length_a   1.000
_cell.length_b   1.000
_cell.length_c   1.000
_cell.angle_alpha   90.00
_cell.angle_beta   90.00
_cell.angle_gamma   90.00
#
_symmetry.space_group_name_H-M   'P 1'
#
loop_
_entity.id
_entity.type
_entity.pdbx_description
1 polymer ?
#
loop_
_entity_poly.entity_id
_entity_poly.type
_entity_poly.pdbx_seq_one_letter_code
_entity_poly.pdbx_strand_id
1 'polypeptide(L)'
;MRKIFCALAMATVVSGCGGSSGDSHDPTHGVATLPPPPLIPKVIADVVYYSPKCLIERPINDARFVVHESNGNVLREEKTDSQGHLEVKWDGNESHLTSVLNPIDDDGSTTTLLDTELNLKKGDLGKIYVQNRLLDSQCDCRDFTVDFSEISAFYNSDYEFLVDGSSTTTGEYHNVTACKERGVFRPVSLTLSNRYSQGLPVFAAKVEFDDTQSDHRVVLTHDDLVQGDALNLDPEGILNNVGVTANTDFGNVYLDSRFNEAVIFDGLYENYYVNNAEYFSVDAGDSSSISFRSFQRIKVDDVTKTYFFSLPDNSQALIANTQQLLEALDSDVPATYDFSTLNRSYDKIYLRVAGDNSPTWRINAQVSGVFPSLSLPQDIEAQFEDAQNVSLYLSVTDYDLIKGGIDEWRSEAAKYSRIDSGKWTPYLENVTHERILIRQ
;
A
#
# COMPACT_ATOMS: atom_id res chain seq x y z
N MET A 1 8.34 -12.00 -19.11
CA MET A 1 7.31 -12.54 -18.18
C MET A 1 7.26 -14.07 -18.17
N ARG A 2 7.20 -14.73 -19.33
CA ARG A 2 7.22 -16.20 -19.53
C ARG A 2 8.08 -17.02 -18.54
N LYS A 3 9.38 -16.71 -18.44
CA LYS A 3 10.33 -17.51 -17.62
C LYS A 3 9.98 -17.55 -16.12
N ILE A 4 9.26 -16.55 -15.61
CA ILE A 4 8.91 -16.44 -14.20
C ILE A 4 7.63 -17.23 -13.88
N PHE A 5 6.68 -17.28 -14.83
CA PHE A 5 5.39 -17.96 -14.64
C PHE A 5 5.44 -19.45 -14.98
N CYS A 6 6.41 -19.92 -15.77
CA CYS A 6 6.60 -21.34 -16.08
C CYS A 6 6.85 -22.24 -14.84
N ALA A 7 7.23 -21.68 -13.69
CA ALA A 7 7.38 -22.44 -12.44
C ALA A 7 6.04 -22.73 -11.72
N LEU A 8 4.96 -22.04 -12.08
CA LEU A 8 3.70 -21.98 -11.30
C LEU A 8 2.53 -22.86 -11.79
N ALA A 9 2.69 -23.63 -12.86
CA ALA A 9 1.55 -24.33 -13.47
C ALA A 9 1.19 -25.68 -12.80
N MET A 10 0.01 -25.75 -12.16
CA MET A 10 -0.75 -26.99 -11.94
C MET A 10 -1.91 -27.08 -12.95
N ALA A 11 -2.29 -28.31 -13.33
CA ALA A 11 -3.10 -28.62 -14.50
C ALA A 11 -4.60 -28.25 -14.41
N THR A 12 -5.13 -27.68 -15.50
CA THR A 12 -6.54 -27.31 -15.70
C THR A 12 -7.31 -28.12 -16.75
N VAL A 13 -8.64 -28.03 -16.63
CA VAL A 13 -9.65 -28.50 -17.60
C VAL A 13 -10.41 -27.28 -18.13
N VAL A 14 -10.55 -27.19 -19.45
CA VAL A 14 -11.09 -26.05 -20.23
C VAL A 14 -12.52 -26.31 -20.71
N SER A 15 -13.37 -25.27 -20.82
CA SER A 15 -14.06 -24.89 -22.08
C SER A 15 -15.15 -23.80 -21.93
N GLY A 16 -15.21 -22.88 -22.92
CA GLY A 16 -16.39 -22.06 -23.24
C GLY A 16 -16.05 -20.74 -23.94
N CYS A 17 -16.49 -20.57 -25.21
CA CYS A 17 -16.13 -19.47 -26.14
C CYS A 17 -17.39 -18.80 -26.72
N GLY A 18 -17.30 -17.50 -27.08
CA GLY A 18 -18.21 -16.78 -28.00
C GLY A 18 -18.45 -15.31 -27.60
N GLY A 19 -18.50 -14.27 -28.44
CA GLY A 19 -18.35 -14.08 -29.88
C GLY A 19 -19.19 -12.88 -30.41
N SER A 20 -18.52 -11.88 -31.03
CA SER A 20 -18.88 -11.03 -32.22
C SER A 20 -19.83 -9.79 -32.21
N SER A 21 -19.29 -8.69 -32.79
CA SER A 21 -19.83 -7.67 -33.77
C SER A 21 -21.01 -6.73 -33.41
N GLY A 22 -21.12 -5.47 -33.83
CA GLY A 22 -20.40 -4.58 -34.77
C GLY A 22 -21.25 -3.31 -35.10
N ASP A 23 -20.62 -2.34 -35.77
CA ASP A 23 -21.17 -1.22 -36.59
C ASP A 23 -21.54 0.18 -36.02
N SER A 24 -20.60 1.11 -36.24
CA SER A 24 -20.63 2.37 -37.03
C SER A 24 -21.87 3.26 -37.06
N HIS A 25 -21.71 4.58 -36.84
CA HIS A 25 -22.41 5.68 -37.54
C HIS A 25 -21.65 7.02 -37.49
N ASP A 26 -21.85 7.79 -38.57
CA ASP A 26 -21.12 8.95 -39.12
C ASP A 26 -21.04 10.25 -38.27
N PRO A 27 -20.05 11.14 -38.53
CA PRO A 27 -19.84 12.39 -37.83
C PRO A 27 -20.52 13.58 -38.53
N THR A 28 -20.98 14.55 -37.73
CA THR A 28 -21.46 15.85 -38.24
C THR A 28 -20.42 16.94 -38.01
N HIS A 29 -20.13 17.69 -39.08
CA HIS A 29 -19.19 18.80 -39.13
C HIS A 29 -19.73 20.06 -38.43
N GLY A 30 -18.96 20.59 -37.47
CA GLY A 30 -19.17 21.89 -36.83
C GLY A 30 -17.97 22.81 -37.07
N VAL A 31 -18.26 24.08 -37.32
CA VAL A 31 -17.39 25.13 -37.87
C VAL A 31 -16.27 25.56 -36.90
N ALA A 32 -15.08 25.76 -37.46
CA ALA A 32 -13.83 26.04 -36.79
C ALA A 32 -13.74 27.45 -36.18
N THR A 33 -13.67 27.53 -34.86
CA THR A 33 -12.93 28.56 -34.13
C THR A 33 -11.49 28.08 -33.98
N LEU A 34 -10.49 28.89 -34.36
CA LEU A 34 -9.07 28.53 -34.23
C LEU A 34 -8.77 28.08 -32.79
N PRO A 35 -8.50 26.79 -32.58
CA PRO A 35 -8.37 26.26 -31.24
C PRO A 35 -7.02 26.72 -30.65
N PRO A 36 -6.93 26.88 -29.33
CA PRO A 36 -5.64 26.92 -28.66
C PRO A 36 -4.80 25.73 -29.14
N PRO A 37 -3.46 25.86 -29.27
CA PRO A 37 -2.62 24.76 -29.72
C PRO A 37 -3.03 23.49 -28.96
N PRO A 38 -3.33 22.39 -29.67
CA PRO A 38 -3.97 21.24 -29.07
C PRO A 38 -3.12 20.80 -27.89
N LEU A 39 -3.73 20.75 -26.70
CA LEU A 39 -3.08 20.30 -25.50
C LEU A 39 -2.70 18.84 -25.75
N ILE A 40 -1.41 18.61 -26.04
CA ILE A 40 -0.92 17.26 -26.31
C ILE A 40 -1.17 16.46 -25.02
N PRO A 41 -1.95 15.37 -25.08
CA PRO A 41 -2.07 14.42 -23.99
C PRO A 41 -0.70 14.05 -23.42
N LYS A 42 -0.55 14.09 -22.10
CA LYS A 42 0.71 13.72 -21.44
C LYS A 42 0.44 12.84 -20.23
N VAL A 43 1.39 11.96 -19.95
CA VAL A 43 1.59 11.39 -18.63
C VAL A 43 2.74 12.16 -17.97
N ILE A 44 2.52 12.65 -16.76
CA ILE A 44 3.55 13.33 -15.96
C ILE A 44 3.73 12.63 -14.62
N ALA A 45 4.95 12.67 -14.10
CA ALA A 45 5.28 12.16 -12.77
C ALA A 45 6.52 12.89 -12.25
N ASP A 46 6.69 12.94 -10.92
CA ASP A 46 7.97 13.30 -10.31
C ASP A 46 8.53 12.08 -9.60
N VAL A 47 9.82 11.79 -9.75
CA VAL A 47 10.46 10.63 -9.14
C VAL A 47 11.50 11.10 -8.14
N VAL A 48 11.34 10.65 -6.91
CA VAL A 48 12.20 11.07 -5.81
C VAL A 48 12.72 9.87 -5.02
N TYR A 49 14.00 9.94 -4.63
CA TYR A 49 14.47 9.18 -3.50
C TYR A 49 13.91 9.78 -2.22
N TYR A 50 13.54 8.95 -1.25
CA TYR A 50 13.15 9.41 0.08
C TYR A 50 13.81 8.60 1.21
N SER A 51 14.04 9.27 2.34
CA SER A 51 14.41 8.63 3.60
C SER A 51 13.15 8.09 4.28
N PRO A 52 13.06 6.78 4.61
CA PRO A 52 11.95 6.25 5.39
C PRO A 52 11.92 6.75 6.85
N LYS A 53 12.99 7.35 7.37
CA LYS A 53 13.03 7.87 8.75
C LYS A 53 12.54 9.30 8.92
N CYS A 54 12.74 10.15 7.92
CA CYS A 54 12.43 11.58 8.05
C CYS A 54 11.89 12.23 6.76
N LEU A 55 11.55 11.42 5.76
CA LEU A 55 10.94 11.86 4.49
C LEU A 55 11.74 12.93 3.73
N ILE A 56 13.06 13.02 3.94
CA ILE A 56 13.93 13.85 3.10
C ILE A 56 13.86 13.32 1.67
N GLU A 57 13.45 14.18 0.75
CA GLU A 57 13.34 13.87 -0.67
C GLU A 57 14.55 14.37 -1.48
N ARG A 58 14.95 13.60 -2.49
CA ARG A 58 15.93 13.99 -3.52
C ARG A 58 15.42 13.59 -4.90
N PRO A 59 15.42 14.48 -5.90
CA PRO A 59 14.99 14.10 -7.24
C PRO A 59 15.90 13.02 -7.84
N ILE A 60 15.30 12.06 -8.56
CA ILE A 60 16.05 11.03 -9.28
C ILE A 60 16.20 11.45 -10.74
N ASN A 61 17.38 11.92 -11.10
CA ASN A 61 17.74 12.14 -12.50
C ASN A 61 17.89 10.79 -13.23
N ASP A 62 17.52 10.76 -14.50
CA ASP A 62 17.68 9.60 -15.39
C ASP A 62 16.94 8.32 -14.93
N ALA A 63 15.89 8.41 -14.11
CA ALA A 63 15.03 7.27 -13.79
C ALA A 63 14.34 6.78 -15.07
N ARG A 64 14.43 5.48 -15.35
CA ARG A 64 14.04 4.89 -16.63
C ARG A 64 12.57 4.48 -16.64
N PHE A 65 11.91 4.79 -17.74
CA PHE A 65 10.53 4.40 -18.02
C PHE A 65 10.46 3.69 -19.37
N VAL A 66 9.63 2.66 -19.45
CA VAL A 66 9.37 1.90 -20.67
C VAL A 66 7.91 2.12 -21.03
N VAL A 67 7.67 2.66 -22.22
CA VAL A 67 6.33 2.91 -22.74
C VAL A 67 5.96 1.75 -23.66
N HIS A 68 4.78 1.17 -23.45
CA HIS A 68 4.32 0.01 -24.23
C HIS A 68 3.07 0.29 -25.05
N GLU A 69 2.93 -0.43 -26.15
CA GLU A 69 1.67 -0.59 -26.88
C GLU A 69 0.67 -1.43 -26.09
N SER A 70 -0.60 -1.44 -26.53
CA SER A 70 -1.66 -2.29 -25.95
C SER A 70 -1.39 -3.80 -26.04
N ASN A 71 -0.49 -4.23 -26.93
CA ASN A 71 -0.07 -5.63 -27.05
C ASN A 71 1.12 -5.99 -26.13
N GLY A 72 1.66 -5.01 -25.38
CA GLY A 72 2.80 -5.18 -24.48
C GLY A 72 4.18 -5.02 -25.14
N ASN A 73 4.27 -4.74 -26.44
CA ASN A 73 5.54 -4.42 -27.09
C ASN A 73 6.06 -3.06 -26.62
N VAL A 74 7.40 -2.95 -26.52
CA VAL A 74 8.06 -1.68 -26.20
C VAL A 74 7.92 -0.72 -27.38
N LEU A 75 7.34 0.46 -27.14
CA LEU A 75 7.33 1.57 -28.09
C LEU A 75 8.64 2.35 -28.04
N ARG A 76 9.02 2.74 -26.82
CA ARG A 76 10.20 3.57 -26.54
C ARG A 76 10.53 3.54 -25.06
N GLU A 77 11.69 4.10 -24.75
CA GLU A 77 12.12 4.37 -23.39
C GLU A 77 12.17 5.88 -23.17
N GLU A 78 11.83 6.30 -21.96
CA GLU A 78 11.86 7.68 -21.50
C GLU A 78 12.67 7.75 -20.21
N LYS A 79 13.12 8.95 -19.85
CA LYS A 79 13.85 9.20 -18.62
C LYS A 79 13.38 10.48 -17.95
N THR A 80 13.48 10.52 -16.63
CA THR A 80 13.32 11.78 -15.90
C THR A 80 14.44 12.75 -16.19
N ASP A 81 14.12 14.04 -16.09
CA ASP A 81 15.10 15.11 -16.18
C ASP A 81 15.90 15.32 -14.88
N SER A 82 16.74 16.36 -14.84
CA SER A 82 17.57 16.70 -13.68
C SER A 82 16.80 17.03 -12.39
N GLN A 83 15.50 17.33 -12.48
CA GLN A 83 14.60 17.58 -11.36
C GLN A 83 13.78 16.34 -10.99
N GLY A 84 14.07 15.18 -11.61
CA GLY A 84 13.29 13.97 -11.42
C GLY A 84 11.92 14.02 -12.10
N HIS A 85 11.68 14.99 -12.99
CA HIS A 85 10.41 15.14 -13.65
C HIS A 85 10.34 14.28 -14.91
N LEU A 86 9.26 13.53 -15.06
CA LEU A 86 8.91 12.78 -16.25
C LEU A 86 7.79 13.50 -16.99
N GLU A 87 7.97 13.70 -18.30
CA GLU A 87 6.90 14.14 -19.19
C GLU A 87 6.87 13.26 -20.45
N VAL A 88 5.83 12.43 -20.58
CA VAL A 88 5.66 11.51 -21.73
C VAL A 88 4.45 11.93 -22.54
N LYS A 89 4.65 12.12 -23.85
CA LYS A 89 3.56 12.32 -24.82
C LYS A 89 2.68 11.07 -24.91
N TRP A 90 1.35 11.24 -24.85
CA TRP A 90 0.38 10.15 -24.72
C TRP A 90 -0.75 10.23 -25.76
N ASP A 91 -0.39 10.33 -27.04
CA ASP A 91 -1.31 10.66 -28.14
C ASP A 91 -1.28 9.69 -29.33
N GLY A 92 -0.68 8.51 -29.16
CA GLY A 92 -0.62 7.44 -30.15
C GLY A 92 -1.12 6.11 -29.58
N ASN A 93 -0.31 5.06 -29.74
CA ASN A 93 -0.64 3.69 -29.34
C ASN A 93 -0.19 3.35 -27.91
N GLU A 94 0.26 4.34 -27.12
CA GLU A 94 0.66 4.12 -25.74
C GLU A 94 -0.50 3.60 -24.89
N SER A 95 -0.25 2.50 -24.16
CA SER A 95 -1.26 1.87 -23.31
C SER A 95 -0.73 1.52 -21.92
N HIS A 96 0.58 1.27 -21.79
CA HIS A 96 1.18 0.90 -20.51
C HIS A 96 2.46 1.69 -20.26
N LEU A 97 2.76 1.90 -18.99
CA LEU A 97 3.99 2.53 -18.54
C LEU A 97 4.60 1.67 -17.45
N THR A 98 5.85 1.26 -17.65
CA THR A 98 6.65 0.58 -16.62
C THR A 98 7.77 1.50 -16.17
N SER A 99 7.80 1.83 -14.89
CA SER A 99 8.96 2.46 -14.27
C SER A 99 9.98 1.42 -13.86
N VAL A 100 11.27 1.75 -13.98
CA VAL A 100 12.41 0.91 -13.59
C VAL A 100 13.17 1.67 -12.50
N LEU A 101 12.97 1.25 -11.26
CA LEU A 101 13.40 1.96 -10.06
C LEU A 101 14.40 1.10 -9.29
N ASN A 102 15.35 1.75 -8.61
CA ASN A 102 16.40 1.07 -7.85
C ASN A 102 16.41 1.62 -6.41
N PRO A 103 15.54 1.11 -5.52
CA PRO A 103 15.66 1.36 -4.10
C PRO A 103 17.06 1.01 -3.58
N ILE A 104 17.53 1.79 -2.61
CA ILE A 104 18.86 1.68 -2.00
C ILE A 104 18.71 1.33 -0.53
N ASP A 105 19.30 0.20 -0.13
CA ASP A 105 19.33 -0.28 1.25
C ASP A 105 20.45 0.36 2.08
N ASP A 106 20.49 0.03 3.38
CA ASP A 106 21.42 0.62 4.35
C ASP A 106 22.90 0.37 4.00
N ASP A 107 23.19 -0.77 3.35
CA ASP A 107 24.53 -1.14 2.90
C ASP A 107 24.88 -0.58 1.50
N GLY A 108 23.97 0.19 0.91
CA GLY A 108 24.11 0.74 -0.44
C GLY A 108 23.80 -0.24 -1.56
N SER A 109 23.38 -1.47 -1.25
CA SER A 109 22.89 -2.41 -2.25
C SER A 109 21.58 -1.91 -2.87
N THR A 110 21.31 -2.36 -4.09
CA THR A 110 20.12 -1.97 -4.84
C THR A 110 19.41 -3.19 -5.39
N THR A 111 18.07 -3.17 -5.34
CA THR A 111 17.22 -4.18 -5.98
C THR A 111 16.38 -3.52 -7.06
N THR A 112 16.36 -4.08 -8.27
CA THR A 112 15.49 -3.57 -9.34
C THR A 112 14.01 -3.77 -8.96
N LEU A 113 13.27 -2.67 -9.00
CA LEU A 113 11.82 -2.62 -8.83
C LEU A 113 11.19 -2.14 -10.14
N LEU A 114 10.33 -2.96 -10.72
CA LEU A 114 9.48 -2.58 -11.84
C LEU A 114 8.09 -2.24 -11.29
N ASP A 115 7.52 -1.12 -11.71
CA ASP A 115 6.12 -0.77 -11.43
C ASP A 115 5.40 -0.43 -12.73
N THR A 116 4.41 -1.23 -13.09
CA THR A 116 3.64 -1.11 -14.33
C THR A 116 2.23 -0.62 -14.06
N GLU A 117 1.85 0.46 -14.75
CA GLU A 117 0.46 0.89 -14.88
C GLU A 117 -0.13 0.34 -16.18
N LEU A 118 -0.99 -0.69 -16.08
CA LEU A 118 -1.69 -1.25 -17.24
C LEU A 118 -2.90 -0.41 -17.63
N ASN A 119 -3.17 -0.36 -18.94
CA ASN A 119 -4.21 0.48 -19.56
C ASN A 119 -4.22 1.91 -18.98
N LEU A 120 -3.04 2.53 -18.90
CA LEU A 120 -2.85 3.86 -18.35
C LEU A 120 -3.45 4.91 -19.28
N LYS A 121 -4.27 5.79 -18.71
CA LYS A 121 -4.71 7.02 -19.37
C LYS A 121 -3.72 8.15 -19.11
N LYS A 122 -3.70 9.12 -20.02
CA LYS A 122 -3.03 10.41 -19.81
C LYS A 122 -3.45 11.03 -18.46
N GLY A 123 -2.52 11.68 -17.78
CA GLY A 123 -2.77 12.25 -16.46
C GLY A 123 -1.49 12.47 -15.66
N ASP A 124 -1.68 12.90 -14.42
CA ASP A 124 -0.60 13.01 -13.44
C ASP A 124 -0.56 11.73 -12.60
N LEU A 125 0.61 11.10 -12.51
CA LEU A 125 0.88 9.95 -11.63
C LEU A 125 1.37 10.39 -10.24
N GLY A 126 1.57 11.69 -10.03
CA GLY A 126 2.03 12.25 -8.77
C GLY A 126 3.53 12.08 -8.56
N LYS A 127 3.91 11.90 -7.30
CA LYS A 127 5.26 11.57 -6.88
C LYS A 127 5.44 10.06 -6.73
N ILE A 128 6.41 9.51 -7.44
CA ILE A 128 6.88 8.13 -7.29
C ILE A 128 8.04 8.12 -6.29
N TYR A 129 7.78 7.51 -5.15
CA TYR A 129 8.72 7.43 -4.03
C TYR A 129 9.58 6.18 -4.12
N VAL A 130 10.89 6.37 -4.25
CA VAL A 130 11.89 5.30 -4.23
C VAL A 130 12.67 5.37 -2.92
N GLN A 131 12.72 4.29 -2.17
CA GLN A 131 13.43 4.29 -0.90
C GLN A 131 14.94 4.46 -1.10
N ASN A 132 15.58 5.30 -0.30
CA ASN A 132 17.03 5.38 -0.20
C ASN A 132 17.43 5.55 1.27
N ARG A 133 17.84 4.44 1.89
CA ARG A 133 18.19 4.45 3.31
C ARG A 133 19.50 5.18 3.61
N LEU A 134 20.36 5.42 2.61
CA LEU A 134 21.55 6.26 2.82
C LEU A 134 21.19 7.70 3.19
N LEU A 135 19.99 8.17 2.82
CA LEU A 135 19.46 9.48 3.23
C LEU A 135 19.11 9.54 4.72
N ASP A 136 18.95 8.42 5.42
CA ASP A 136 18.63 8.38 6.85
C ASP A 136 19.73 9.04 7.69
N SER A 137 20.97 9.03 7.20
CA SER A 137 22.10 9.71 7.84
C SER A 137 21.99 11.24 7.81
N GLN A 138 21.11 11.79 6.97
CA GLN A 138 20.85 13.23 6.85
C GLN A 138 19.70 13.70 7.74
N CYS A 139 19.00 12.79 8.41
CA CYS A 139 17.91 13.12 9.31
C CYS A 139 18.44 13.81 10.58
N ASP A 140 17.77 14.86 11.04
CA ASP A 140 18.02 15.44 12.37
C ASP A 140 17.31 14.58 13.42
N CYS A 141 18.02 13.55 13.88
CA CYS A 141 17.55 12.63 14.90
C CYS A 141 18.22 12.89 16.26
N ARG A 142 17.49 12.63 17.33
CA ARG A 142 17.97 12.69 18.71
C ARG A 142 17.42 11.51 19.49
N ASP A 143 18.22 11.05 20.44
CA ASP A 143 17.79 10.05 21.40
C ASP A 143 17.14 10.76 22.59
N PHE A 144 15.94 10.32 22.93
CA PHE A 144 15.16 10.75 24.08
C PHE A 144 14.95 9.59 25.03
N THR A 145 14.83 9.88 26.32
CA THR A 145 14.40 8.89 27.31
C THR A 145 12.98 9.24 27.74
N VAL A 146 12.04 8.34 27.49
CA VAL A 146 10.69 8.41 28.03
C VAL A 146 10.69 7.71 29.39
N ASP A 147 10.26 8.42 30.43
CA ASP A 147 10.22 7.97 31.81
C ASP A 147 8.78 7.70 32.23
N PHE A 148 8.52 6.43 32.54
CA PHE A 148 7.23 5.90 32.98
C PHE A 148 7.24 5.49 34.46
N SER A 149 8.23 5.92 35.24
CA SER A 149 8.39 5.48 36.64
C SER A 149 7.16 5.78 37.50
N GLU A 150 6.54 6.95 37.32
CA GLU A 150 5.33 7.32 38.04
C GLU A 150 4.13 6.47 37.62
N ILE A 151 3.92 6.29 36.32
CA ILE A 151 2.85 5.44 35.78
C ILE A 151 3.03 3.99 36.26
N SER A 152 4.26 3.47 36.20
CA SER A 152 4.59 2.10 36.64
C SER A 152 4.39 1.89 38.14
N ALA A 153 4.48 2.94 38.95
CA ALA A 153 4.17 2.88 40.38
C ALA A 153 2.65 2.92 40.65
N PHE A 154 1.88 3.56 39.77
CA PHE A 154 0.43 3.68 39.88
C PHE A 154 -0.30 2.42 39.39
N TYR A 155 0.12 1.88 38.25
CA TYR A 155 -0.47 0.68 37.64
C TYR A 155 0.29 -0.58 38.06
N ASN A 156 -0.42 -1.67 38.29
CA ASN A 156 0.19 -2.92 38.72
C ASN A 156 0.94 -3.63 37.58
N SER A 157 1.64 -4.72 37.91
CA SER A 157 2.41 -5.53 36.95
C SER A 157 1.58 -6.20 35.84
N ASP A 158 0.25 -6.10 35.89
CA ASP A 158 -0.62 -6.68 34.87
C ASP A 158 -0.74 -5.77 33.65
N TYR A 159 -0.32 -4.51 33.75
CA TYR A 159 -0.23 -3.60 32.61
C TYR A 159 1.11 -3.71 31.90
N GLU A 160 1.10 -3.34 30.62
CA GLU A 160 2.31 -3.17 29.83
C GLU A 160 2.23 -1.94 28.94
N PHE A 161 3.41 -1.38 28.66
CA PHE A 161 3.58 -0.29 27.74
C PHE A 161 3.85 -0.81 26.34
N LEU A 162 3.06 -0.29 25.40
CA LEU A 162 3.31 -0.37 23.97
C LEU A 162 3.83 0.98 23.51
N VAL A 163 4.96 0.97 22.82
CA VAL A 163 5.52 2.16 22.18
C VAL A 163 5.43 1.96 20.66
N ASP A 164 4.67 2.81 19.98
CA ASP A 164 4.28 2.66 18.56
C ASP A 164 3.78 1.24 18.22
N GLY A 165 2.95 0.68 19.11
CA GLY A 165 2.36 -0.66 18.97
C GLY A 165 3.31 -1.83 19.26
N SER A 166 4.58 -1.57 19.56
CA SER A 166 5.55 -2.60 19.94
C SER A 166 5.60 -2.76 21.45
N SER A 167 5.45 -3.99 21.95
CA SER A 167 5.54 -4.28 23.38
C SER A 167 6.94 -3.95 23.89
N THR A 168 6.99 -3.15 24.95
CA THR A 168 8.20 -2.90 25.70
C THR A 168 8.15 -3.67 27.01
N THR A 169 9.32 -4.15 27.47
CA THR A 169 9.41 -4.75 28.80
C THR A 169 9.07 -3.70 29.88
N THR A 170 8.74 -4.18 31.08
CA THR A 170 8.26 -3.43 32.26
C THR A 170 9.29 -2.46 32.87
N GLY A 171 10.16 -1.87 32.07
CA GLY A 171 11.15 -0.90 32.51
C GLY A 171 10.50 0.46 32.78
N GLU A 172 11.00 1.15 33.80
CA GLU A 172 10.61 2.52 34.12
C GLU A 172 11.07 3.54 33.05
N TYR A 173 11.97 3.13 32.15
CA TYR A 173 12.59 4.00 31.15
C TYR A 173 12.62 3.32 29.79
N HIS A 174 12.37 4.10 28.74
CA HIS A 174 12.46 3.65 27.36
C HIS A 174 13.19 4.68 26.50
N ASN A 175 14.20 4.23 25.76
CA ASN A 175 14.94 5.10 24.85
C ASN A 175 14.30 5.08 23.47
N VAL A 176 14.04 6.26 22.93
CA VAL A 176 13.47 6.45 21.60
C VAL A 176 14.37 7.36 20.79
N THR A 177 14.74 6.92 19.58
CA THR A 177 15.35 7.80 18.59
C THR A 177 14.25 8.47 17.79
N ALA A 178 14.01 9.77 18.01
CA ALA A 178 13.05 10.55 17.25
C ALA A 178 13.77 11.38 16.18
N CYS A 179 13.24 11.40 14.96
CA CYS A 179 13.76 12.19 13.85
C CYS A 179 12.79 13.31 13.49
N LYS A 180 13.32 14.47 13.10
CA LYS A 180 12.48 15.57 12.61
C LYS A 180 11.92 15.27 11.24
N GLU A 181 10.60 15.36 11.11
CA GLU A 181 9.87 15.46 9.85
C GLU A 181 9.28 16.87 9.76
N ARG A 182 9.50 17.56 8.64
CA ARG A 182 9.00 18.94 8.43
C ARG A 182 9.37 19.92 9.55
N GLY A 183 10.55 19.73 10.15
CA GLY A 183 11.10 20.61 11.19
C GLY A 183 10.66 20.31 12.62
N VAL A 184 9.82 19.29 12.86
CA VAL A 184 9.35 18.88 14.19
C VAL A 184 9.60 17.39 14.40
N PHE A 185 9.87 16.96 15.63
CA PHE A 185 10.02 15.53 15.92
C PHE A 185 8.68 14.83 15.77
N ARG A 186 8.69 13.68 15.10
CA ARG A 186 7.51 12.82 15.04
C ARG A 186 7.14 12.38 16.46
N PRO A 187 5.89 12.61 16.90
CA PRO A 187 5.43 12.16 18.20
C PRO A 187 5.32 10.63 18.22
N VAL A 188 5.48 10.05 19.40
CA VAL A 188 5.40 8.61 19.62
C VAL A 188 4.11 8.29 20.35
N SER A 189 3.45 7.22 19.95
CA SER A 189 2.27 6.72 20.64
C SER A 189 2.68 5.81 21.78
N LEU A 190 2.16 6.08 22.96
CA LEU A 190 2.22 5.19 24.10
C LEU A 190 0.83 4.62 24.34
N THR A 191 0.72 3.29 24.45
CA THR A 191 -0.51 2.63 24.92
C THR A 191 -0.18 1.82 26.17
N LEU A 192 -1.00 1.96 27.20
CA LEU A 192 -0.95 1.19 28.43
C LEU A 192 -2.15 0.23 28.45
N SER A 193 -1.88 -1.06 28.27
CA SER A 193 -2.91 -2.10 28.17
C SER A 193 -2.66 -3.24 29.14
N ASN A 194 -3.73 -3.93 29.58
CA ASN A 194 -3.60 -5.09 30.45
C ASN A 194 -3.17 -6.34 29.65
N ARG A 195 -2.17 -7.07 30.13
CA ARG A 195 -1.60 -8.26 29.47
C ARG A 195 -2.55 -9.46 29.37
N TYR A 196 -3.54 -9.55 30.28
CA TYR A 196 -4.19 -10.83 30.59
C TYR A 196 -5.72 -10.81 30.58
N SER A 197 -6.36 -9.65 30.54
CA SER A 197 -7.80 -9.55 30.72
C SER A 197 -8.45 -8.53 29.79
N GLN A 198 -9.56 -8.95 29.18
CA GLN A 198 -10.48 -8.09 28.43
C GLN A 198 -11.36 -7.29 29.41
N GLY A 199 -11.80 -6.10 29.01
CA GLY A 199 -12.73 -5.27 29.79
C GLY A 199 -12.10 -4.47 30.94
N LEU A 200 -10.76 -4.45 31.04
CA LEU A 200 -10.08 -3.44 31.85
C LEU A 200 -9.80 -2.19 31.01
N PRO A 201 -9.77 -1.00 31.63
CA PRO A 201 -9.47 0.23 30.92
C PRO A 201 -8.10 0.16 30.23
N VAL A 202 -8.07 0.61 28.97
CA VAL A 202 -6.84 0.85 28.22
C VAL A 202 -6.59 2.35 28.23
N PHE A 203 -5.32 2.76 28.32
CA PHE A 203 -4.95 4.17 28.31
C PHE A 203 -3.94 4.45 27.20
N ALA A 204 -3.85 5.68 26.74
CA ALA A 204 -2.81 6.10 25.81
C ALA A 204 -2.32 7.52 26.08
N ALA A 205 -1.11 7.80 25.63
CA ALA A 205 -0.53 9.14 25.61
C ALA A 205 0.20 9.38 24.28
N LYS A 206 0.28 10.65 23.89
CA LYS A 206 1.06 11.10 22.75
C LYS A 206 2.29 11.80 23.29
N VAL A 207 3.45 11.19 23.06
CA VAL A 207 4.73 11.69 23.55
C VAL A 207 5.30 12.65 22.51
N GLU A 208 5.35 13.92 22.87
CA GLU A 208 5.98 14.97 22.07
C GLU A 208 7.40 15.21 22.56
N PHE A 209 8.32 15.50 21.64
CA PHE A 209 9.73 15.68 21.92
C PHE A 209 10.18 17.12 21.68
N ASP A 210 10.98 17.64 22.60
CA ASP A 210 11.53 19.00 22.58
C ASP A 210 13.05 18.95 22.76
N ASP A 211 13.80 19.46 21.79
CA ASP A 211 15.27 19.50 21.84
C ASP A 211 15.82 20.63 22.72
N THR A 212 14.96 21.46 23.32
CA THR A 212 15.38 22.46 24.31
C THR A 212 15.57 21.88 25.72
N GLN A 213 15.10 20.66 25.97
CA GLN A 213 15.27 19.98 27.25
C GLN A 213 16.70 19.45 27.41
N SER A 214 17.40 19.87 28.46
CA SER A 214 18.84 19.61 28.62
C SER A 214 19.23 18.13 28.78
N ASP A 215 18.31 17.29 29.24
CA ASP A 215 18.51 15.84 29.43
C ASP A 215 17.74 14.99 28.40
N HIS A 216 17.02 15.62 27.47
CA HIS A 216 16.14 14.96 26.49
C HIS A 216 15.24 13.89 27.14
N ARG A 217 14.73 14.16 28.35
CA ARG A 217 13.89 13.23 29.10
C ARG A 217 12.45 13.71 29.15
N VAL A 218 11.53 12.90 28.63
CA VAL A 218 10.09 13.15 28.76
C VAL A 218 9.56 12.32 29.91
N VAL A 219 9.12 12.99 30.98
CA VAL A 219 8.49 12.34 32.14
C VAL A 219 6.99 12.30 31.90
N LEU A 220 6.41 11.10 31.98
CA LEU A 220 4.96 10.92 31.89
C LEU A 220 4.38 10.51 33.24
N THR A 221 3.23 11.09 33.54
CA THR A 221 2.46 10.92 34.77
C THR A 221 1.10 10.28 34.46
N HIS A 222 0.34 9.96 35.50
CA HIS A 222 -1.03 9.46 35.31
C HIS A 222 -1.93 10.48 34.57
N ASP A 223 -1.71 11.77 34.80
CA ASP A 223 -2.55 12.84 34.23
C ASP A 223 -2.30 13.03 32.72
N ASP A 224 -1.19 12.50 32.18
CA ASP A 224 -0.89 12.52 30.75
C ASP A 224 -1.61 11.40 29.97
N LEU A 225 -2.26 10.47 30.67
CA LEU A 225 -2.96 9.33 30.08
C LEU A 225 -4.42 9.68 29.77
N VAL A 226 -4.82 9.38 28.54
CA VAL A 226 -6.21 9.40 28.09
C VAL A 226 -6.76 7.99 28.21
N GLN A 227 -7.84 7.81 28.97
CA GLN A 227 -8.57 6.56 29.00
C GLN A 227 -9.28 6.34 27.67
N GLY A 228 -9.19 5.14 27.12
CA GLY A 228 -9.82 4.80 25.87
C GLY A 228 -11.28 4.38 26.01
N ASP A 229 -12.04 4.63 24.95
CA ASP A 229 -13.43 4.23 24.78
C ASP A 229 -13.52 3.02 23.84
N ALA A 230 -14.17 1.96 24.31
CA ALA A 230 -14.39 0.76 23.53
C ALA A 230 -15.42 1.02 22.41
N LEU A 231 -15.07 0.64 21.19
CA LEU A 231 -15.98 0.68 20.05
C LEU A 231 -16.98 -0.47 20.14
N ASN A 232 -18.24 -0.19 19.81
CA ASN A 232 -19.24 -1.22 19.61
C ASN A 232 -19.08 -1.84 18.21
N LEU A 233 -18.55 -3.06 18.14
CA LEU A 233 -18.37 -3.79 16.88
C LEU A 233 -19.45 -4.85 16.74
N ASP A 234 -20.18 -4.86 15.63
CA ASP A 234 -21.12 -5.93 15.31
C ASP A 234 -20.41 -7.05 14.51
N PRO A 235 -20.29 -8.26 15.07
CA PRO A 235 -19.67 -9.39 14.41
C PRO A 235 -20.68 -10.14 13.54
N GLU A 236 -21.39 -9.50 12.61
CA GLU A 236 -22.15 -10.24 11.59
C GLU A 236 -21.24 -11.27 10.84
N GLY A 237 -19.91 -11.11 10.95
CA GLY A 237 -18.89 -12.13 10.66
C GLY A 237 -17.84 -12.31 11.77
N ILE A 238 -16.71 -12.95 11.44
CA ILE A 238 -15.66 -13.28 12.41
C ILE A 238 -14.78 -12.05 12.70
N LEU A 239 -14.65 -11.68 13.97
CA LEU A 239 -13.64 -10.73 14.46
C LEU A 239 -12.37 -11.50 14.81
N ASN A 240 -11.43 -11.57 13.87
CA ASN A 240 -10.20 -12.37 14.01
C ASN A 240 -8.97 -11.53 14.30
N ASN A 241 -8.85 -10.37 13.66
CA ASN A 241 -7.67 -9.51 13.78
C ASN A 241 -8.12 -8.06 13.72
N VAL A 242 -8.70 -7.63 14.84
CA VAL A 242 -9.18 -6.28 15.02
C VAL A 242 -8.03 -5.40 15.46
N GLY A 243 -7.89 -4.24 14.85
CA GLY A 243 -6.86 -3.27 15.24
C GLY A 243 -7.31 -1.84 14.99
N VAL A 244 -6.85 -0.92 15.83
CA VAL A 244 -7.15 0.51 15.71
C VAL A 244 -5.92 1.25 15.21
N THR A 245 -6.16 2.14 14.25
CA THR A 245 -5.15 3.03 13.69
C THR A 245 -5.62 4.46 13.80
N ALA A 246 -4.73 5.37 14.17
CA ALA A 246 -4.93 6.80 13.99
C ALA A 246 -4.17 7.30 12.76
N ASN A 247 -4.78 8.20 11.99
CA ASN A 247 -4.13 8.87 10.87
C ASN A 247 -3.73 10.29 11.27
N THR A 248 -2.44 10.58 11.18
CA THR A 248 -1.82 11.81 11.67
C THR A 248 -1.09 12.54 10.54
N ASP A 249 -0.61 13.74 10.81
CA ASP A 249 0.22 14.49 9.86
C ASP A 249 1.54 13.76 9.52
N PHE A 250 1.98 12.81 10.36
CA PHE A 250 3.17 11.96 10.16
C PHE A 250 2.82 10.56 9.62
N GLY A 251 1.57 10.35 9.20
CA GLY A 251 1.06 9.08 8.72
C GLY A 251 0.35 8.28 9.80
N ASN A 252 0.30 6.96 9.59
CA ASN A 252 -0.49 6.08 10.44
C ASN A 252 0.25 5.69 11.72
N VAL A 253 -0.49 5.68 12.81
CA VAL A 253 -0.08 5.24 14.15
C VAL A 253 -0.94 4.05 14.53
N TYR A 254 -0.31 2.92 14.82
CA TYR A 254 -1.00 1.71 15.28
C TYR A 254 -1.11 1.76 16.81
N LEU A 255 -2.33 1.73 17.33
CA LEU A 255 -2.60 2.00 18.74
C LEU A 255 -2.75 0.72 19.58
N ASP A 256 -3.46 -0.27 19.05
CA ASP A 256 -3.55 -1.61 19.64
C ASP A 256 -4.09 -2.62 18.61
N SER A 257 -3.65 -3.87 18.71
CA SER A 257 -4.11 -5.01 17.90
C SER A 257 -4.17 -6.32 18.69
N ARG A 258 -4.01 -6.29 20.03
CA ARG A 258 -3.79 -7.51 20.83
C ARG A 258 -5.03 -8.07 21.47
N PHE A 259 -6.08 -7.26 21.58
CA PHE A 259 -7.35 -7.67 22.15
C PHE A 259 -8.43 -7.61 21.07
N ASN A 260 -9.41 -8.50 21.16
CA ASN A 260 -10.62 -8.47 20.32
C ASN A 260 -11.53 -7.26 20.67
N GLU A 261 -10.99 -6.25 21.32
CA GLU A 261 -11.65 -5.01 21.71
C GLU A 261 -10.93 -3.86 21.01
N ALA A 262 -11.66 -3.12 20.18
CA ALA A 262 -11.14 -1.94 19.53
C ALA A 262 -11.38 -0.73 20.43
N VAL A 263 -10.31 -0.04 20.81
CA VAL A 263 -10.37 1.12 21.70
C VAL A 263 -9.83 2.35 20.98
N ILE A 264 -10.55 3.47 21.07
CA ILE A 264 -10.08 4.79 20.60
C ILE A 264 -9.82 5.70 21.79
N PHE A 265 -9.06 6.77 21.61
CA PHE A 265 -8.66 7.66 22.69
C PHE A 265 -9.09 9.10 22.37
N ASP A 266 -10.33 9.46 22.70
CA ASP A 266 -10.89 10.75 22.28
C ASP A 266 -9.98 11.94 22.65
N GLY A 267 -9.84 12.88 21.71
CA GLY A 267 -8.96 14.04 21.83
C GLY A 267 -7.46 13.78 21.63
N LEU A 268 -6.99 12.53 21.55
CA LEU A 268 -5.56 12.23 21.35
C LEU A 268 -5.15 12.36 19.88
N TYR A 269 -6.00 11.90 18.96
CA TYR A 269 -5.84 12.02 17.52
C TYR A 269 -7.15 12.45 16.84
N GLU A 270 -7.08 13.02 15.64
CA GLU A 270 -8.25 13.54 14.93
C GLU A 270 -9.03 12.47 14.16
N ASN A 271 -8.34 11.48 13.58
CA ASN A 271 -8.95 10.50 12.69
C ASN A 271 -8.60 9.09 13.14
N TYR A 272 -9.61 8.34 13.57
CA TYR A 272 -9.48 6.95 13.95
C TYR A 272 -10.08 6.03 12.89
N TYR A 273 -9.51 4.84 12.81
CA TYR A 273 -9.93 3.79 11.92
C TYR A 273 -9.90 2.47 12.67
N VAL A 274 -10.97 1.71 12.52
CA VAL A 274 -11.01 0.33 12.99
C VAL A 274 -10.84 -0.58 11.79
N ASN A 275 -9.95 -1.55 11.94
CA ASN A 275 -9.64 -2.53 10.92
C ASN A 275 -10.03 -3.90 11.43
N ASN A 276 -10.55 -4.75 10.55
CA ASN A 276 -10.68 -6.18 10.79
C ASN A 276 -10.02 -6.93 9.63
N ALA A 277 -9.41 -8.07 9.94
CA ALA A 277 -8.86 -8.94 8.93
C ALA A 277 -9.10 -10.41 9.30
N GLU A 278 -9.32 -11.21 8.28
CA GLU A 278 -9.27 -12.65 8.39
C GLU A 278 -8.11 -13.18 7.57
N TYR A 279 -7.40 -14.16 8.11
CA TYR A 279 -6.27 -14.81 7.47
C TYR A 279 -6.43 -16.31 7.57
N PHE A 280 -6.21 -17.00 6.46
CA PHE A 280 -5.98 -18.42 6.50
C PHE A 280 -4.90 -18.81 5.48
N SER A 281 -4.26 -19.94 5.73
CA SER A 281 -3.22 -20.49 4.88
C SER A 281 -3.52 -21.95 4.62
N VAL A 282 -3.27 -22.38 3.39
CA VAL A 282 -3.30 -23.78 2.98
C VAL A 282 -1.89 -24.16 2.55
N ASP A 283 -1.32 -25.15 3.21
CA ASP A 283 -0.05 -25.73 2.80
C ASP A 283 -0.30 -26.58 1.55
N ALA A 284 0.46 -26.32 0.48
CA ALA A 284 0.33 -26.98 -0.81
C ALA A 284 1.42 -28.07 -1.04
N GLY A 285 2.27 -28.34 -0.04
CA GLY A 285 3.34 -29.34 -0.07
C GLY A 285 4.61 -28.88 0.65
N ASP A 286 5.73 -29.57 0.41
CA ASP A 286 6.97 -29.43 1.19
C ASP A 286 7.65 -28.03 1.14
N SER A 287 7.29 -27.16 0.18
CA SER A 287 7.81 -25.77 0.10
C SER A 287 6.79 -24.71 -0.35
N SER A 288 5.57 -25.11 -0.71
CA SER A 288 4.58 -24.20 -1.29
C SER A 288 3.43 -23.91 -0.32
N SER A 289 2.98 -22.66 -0.32
CA SER A 289 1.86 -22.22 0.49
C SER A 289 1.00 -21.22 -0.27
N ILE A 290 -0.32 -21.32 -0.03
CA ILE A 290 -1.29 -20.35 -0.49
C ILE A 290 -1.87 -19.71 0.76
N SER A 291 -1.71 -18.39 0.89
CA SER A 291 -2.32 -17.63 1.97
C SER A 291 -3.34 -16.66 1.42
N PHE A 292 -4.48 -16.60 2.08
CA PHE A 292 -5.57 -15.67 1.78
C PHE A 292 -5.71 -14.67 2.93
N ARG A 293 -6.05 -13.43 2.58
CA ARG A 293 -6.48 -12.45 3.58
C ARG A 293 -7.61 -11.59 3.03
N SER A 294 -8.71 -11.50 3.76
CA SER A 294 -9.70 -10.44 3.61
C SER A 294 -9.43 -9.35 4.65
N PHE A 295 -9.73 -8.11 4.29
CA PHE A 295 -9.48 -6.95 5.12
C PHE A 295 -10.55 -5.90 4.87
N GLN A 296 -10.97 -5.24 5.95
CA GLN A 296 -11.79 -4.05 5.87
C GLN A 296 -11.30 -3.03 6.89
N ARG A 297 -11.27 -1.77 6.47
CA ARG A 297 -11.04 -0.61 7.32
C ARG A 297 -12.21 0.34 7.22
N ILE A 298 -12.69 0.79 8.37
CA ILE A 298 -13.79 1.73 8.49
C ILE A 298 -13.33 2.92 9.33
N LYS A 299 -13.61 4.13 8.85
CA LYS A 299 -13.39 5.37 9.61
C LYS A 299 -14.35 5.45 10.80
N VAL A 300 -13.83 5.82 11.95
CA VAL A 300 -14.59 5.97 13.19
C VAL A 300 -14.99 7.44 13.36
N ASP A 301 -16.21 7.77 12.97
CA ASP A 301 -16.75 9.13 13.13
C ASP A 301 -17.48 9.38 14.48
N ASP A 302 -17.84 8.33 15.23
CA ASP A 302 -18.61 8.44 16.49
C ASP A 302 -18.51 7.14 17.31
N VAL A 303 -17.86 7.22 18.47
CA VAL A 303 -17.62 6.07 19.37
C VAL A 303 -18.90 5.38 19.87
N THR A 304 -20.04 6.09 19.86
CA THR A 304 -21.31 5.54 20.32
C THR A 304 -22.02 4.70 19.27
N LYS A 305 -21.56 4.74 18.01
CA LYS A 305 -22.15 3.96 16.92
C LYS A 305 -21.67 2.51 16.95
N THR A 306 -22.52 1.65 16.40
CA THR A 306 -22.14 0.29 16.04
C THR A 306 -21.44 0.29 14.68
N TYR A 307 -20.27 -0.33 14.62
CA TYR A 307 -19.50 -0.52 13.40
C TYR A 307 -19.65 -1.96 12.91
N PHE A 308 -20.11 -2.11 11.66
CA PHE A 308 -20.41 -3.40 11.05
C PHE A 308 -19.27 -3.81 10.13
N PHE A 309 -18.70 -4.99 10.38
CA PHE A 309 -17.71 -5.59 9.49
C PHE A 309 -18.35 -6.65 8.60
N SER A 310 -18.20 -6.47 7.29
CA SER A 310 -18.59 -7.46 6.29
C SER A 310 -17.35 -7.80 5.48
N LEU A 311 -16.53 -8.71 6.04
CA LEU A 311 -15.36 -9.19 5.34
C LEU A 311 -15.80 -10.01 4.11
N PRO A 312 -15.23 -9.74 2.93
CA PRO A 312 -15.49 -10.59 1.77
C PRO A 312 -15.05 -12.05 2.02
N ASP A 313 -15.90 -12.99 1.60
CA ASP A 313 -15.63 -14.43 1.66
C ASP A 313 -15.64 -15.02 0.24
N ASN A 314 -14.78 -14.49 -0.63
CA ASN A 314 -14.65 -14.98 -2.01
C ASN A 314 -13.38 -15.82 -2.21
N SER A 315 -12.82 -16.39 -1.14
CA SER A 315 -11.49 -17.00 -1.17
C SER A 315 -11.33 -18.09 -2.25
N GLN A 316 -12.32 -18.97 -2.42
CA GLN A 316 -12.31 -20.00 -3.46
C GLN A 316 -12.33 -19.40 -4.88
N ALA A 317 -13.17 -18.39 -5.10
CA ALA A 317 -13.27 -17.73 -6.40
C ALA A 317 -12.02 -16.90 -6.72
N LEU A 318 -11.42 -16.25 -5.73
CA LEU A 318 -10.16 -15.53 -5.88
C LEU A 318 -9.01 -16.47 -6.23
N ILE A 319 -8.92 -17.63 -5.56
CA ILE A 319 -7.92 -18.67 -5.88
C ILE A 319 -8.11 -19.15 -7.33
N ALA A 320 -9.34 -19.51 -7.71
CA ALA A 320 -9.63 -20.00 -9.05
C ALA A 320 -9.30 -18.98 -10.14
N ASN A 321 -9.73 -17.72 -9.97
CA ASN A 321 -9.43 -16.64 -10.92
C ASN A 321 -7.93 -16.35 -11.00
N THR A 322 -7.21 -16.43 -9.88
CA THR A 322 -5.75 -16.25 -9.85
C THR A 322 -5.03 -17.39 -10.57
N GLN A 323 -5.42 -18.65 -10.34
CA GLN A 323 -4.86 -19.80 -11.05
C GLN A 323 -5.09 -19.72 -12.55
N GLN A 324 -6.32 -19.37 -12.97
CA GLN A 324 -6.65 -19.14 -14.38
C GLN A 324 -5.76 -18.06 -15.00
N LEU A 325 -5.51 -16.95 -14.29
CA LEU A 325 -4.60 -15.91 -14.73
C LEU A 325 -3.16 -16.44 -14.87
N LEU A 326 -2.66 -17.19 -13.89
CA LEU A 326 -1.30 -17.76 -13.92
C LEU A 326 -1.08 -18.68 -15.12
N GLU A 327 -2.03 -19.58 -15.37
CA GLU A 327 -1.98 -20.50 -16.50
C GLU A 327 -2.05 -19.77 -17.84
N ALA A 328 -2.89 -18.74 -17.92
CA ALA A 328 -2.98 -17.92 -19.11
C ALA A 328 -1.68 -17.12 -19.34
N LEU A 329 -1.01 -16.64 -18.29
CA LEU A 329 0.28 -15.96 -18.38
C LEU A 329 1.44 -16.89 -18.76
N ASP A 330 1.29 -18.20 -18.55
CA ASP A 330 2.24 -19.22 -19.01
C ASP A 330 2.08 -19.51 -20.52
N SER A 331 0.89 -19.29 -21.06
CA SER A 331 0.65 -19.37 -22.50
C SER A 331 1.24 -18.13 -23.22
N ASP A 332 1.89 -18.30 -24.37
CA ASP A 332 2.48 -17.19 -25.16
C ASP A 332 1.43 -16.21 -25.75
N VAL A 333 0.21 -16.17 -25.21
CA VAL A 333 -0.91 -15.33 -25.66
C VAL A 333 -1.38 -14.41 -24.53
N PRO A 334 -1.96 -13.24 -24.85
CA PRO A 334 -2.50 -12.34 -23.84
C PRO A 334 -3.52 -13.02 -22.93
N ALA A 335 -3.38 -12.84 -21.61
CA ALA A 335 -4.22 -13.48 -20.61
C ALA A 335 -5.45 -12.63 -20.30
N THR A 336 -6.65 -13.14 -20.56
CA THR A 336 -7.89 -12.47 -20.14
C THR A 336 -8.20 -12.81 -18.69
N TYR A 337 -8.67 -11.82 -17.92
CA TYR A 337 -9.03 -12.00 -16.51
C TYR A 337 -10.25 -11.14 -16.15
N ASP A 338 -10.99 -11.59 -15.14
CA ASP A 338 -12.14 -10.86 -14.61
C ASP A 338 -12.36 -11.16 -13.11
N PHE A 339 -11.96 -10.21 -12.26
CA PHE A 339 -12.21 -10.21 -10.82
C PHE A 339 -13.44 -9.37 -10.43
N SER A 340 -14.14 -8.75 -11.39
CA SER A 340 -15.34 -7.92 -11.12
C SER A 340 -16.54 -8.75 -10.61
N THR A 341 -16.48 -10.07 -10.79
CA THR A 341 -17.48 -11.02 -10.29
C THR A 341 -17.39 -11.27 -8.78
N LEU A 342 -16.22 -11.00 -8.16
CA LEU A 342 -16.00 -11.18 -6.73
C LEU A 342 -16.72 -10.08 -5.92
N ASN A 343 -16.57 -8.84 -6.35
CA ASN A 343 -17.32 -7.70 -5.83
C ASN A 343 -17.37 -6.62 -6.92
N ARG A 344 -18.58 -6.09 -7.18
CA ARG A 344 -18.80 -5.05 -8.18
C ARG A 344 -18.20 -3.71 -7.80
N SER A 345 -17.86 -3.52 -6.53
CA SER A 345 -17.26 -2.31 -6.01
C SER A 345 -15.72 -2.31 -6.09
N TYR A 346 -15.07 -3.41 -6.47
CA TYR A 346 -13.61 -3.40 -6.63
C TYR A 346 -13.18 -2.40 -7.72
N ASP A 347 -12.22 -1.55 -7.38
CA ASP A 347 -11.69 -0.49 -8.23
C ASP A 347 -10.50 -0.96 -9.08
N LYS A 348 -9.64 -1.81 -8.49
CA LYS A 348 -8.39 -2.24 -9.11
C LYS A 348 -7.93 -3.63 -8.68
N ILE A 349 -7.02 -4.18 -9.48
CA ILE A 349 -6.11 -5.23 -9.06
C ILE A 349 -4.70 -4.68 -8.86
N TYR A 350 -3.97 -5.25 -7.91
CA TYR A 350 -2.54 -5.10 -7.74
C TYR A 350 -1.90 -6.49 -7.74
N LEU A 351 -0.98 -6.72 -8.67
CA LEU A 351 -0.20 -7.94 -8.78
C LEU A 351 1.26 -7.62 -8.49
N ARG A 352 1.91 -8.44 -7.68
CA ARG A 352 3.34 -8.36 -7.41
C ARG A 352 3.96 -9.73 -7.58
N VAL A 353 5.00 -9.80 -8.39
CA VAL A 353 5.87 -10.96 -8.54
C VAL A 353 7.24 -10.62 -7.96
N ALA A 354 7.76 -11.50 -7.12
CA ALA A 354 9.08 -11.33 -6.53
C ALA A 354 9.69 -12.70 -6.22
N GLY A 355 11.00 -12.84 -6.45
CA GLY A 355 11.76 -14.02 -6.06
C GLY A 355 13.18 -13.62 -5.68
N ASP A 356 13.94 -14.58 -5.17
CA ASP A 356 15.35 -14.40 -4.83
C ASP A 356 16.16 -14.12 -6.11
N ASN A 357 17.14 -13.22 -5.99
CA ASN A 357 18.02 -12.79 -7.08
C ASN A 357 17.28 -12.28 -8.32
N SER A 358 16.05 -11.78 -8.16
CA SER A 358 15.24 -11.29 -9.28
C SER A 358 14.65 -9.91 -8.97
N PRO A 359 14.36 -9.10 -10.01
CA PRO A 359 13.59 -7.88 -9.83
C PRO A 359 12.23 -8.17 -9.19
N THR A 360 11.77 -7.26 -8.35
CA THR A 360 10.35 -7.23 -7.96
C THR A 360 9.57 -6.53 -9.07
N TRP A 361 8.50 -7.14 -9.56
CA TRP A 361 7.60 -6.53 -10.54
C TRP A 361 6.21 -6.33 -9.95
N ARG A 362 5.77 -5.08 -9.88
CA ARG A 362 4.43 -4.65 -9.46
C ARG A 362 3.62 -4.22 -10.68
N ILE A 363 2.34 -4.56 -10.68
CA ILE A 363 1.43 -4.21 -11.77
C ILE A 363 0.10 -3.77 -11.17
N ASN A 364 -0.30 -2.53 -11.43
CA ASN A 364 -1.64 -2.03 -11.17
C ASN A 364 -2.48 -2.16 -12.45
N ALA A 365 -3.67 -2.75 -12.34
CA ALA A 365 -4.58 -2.90 -13.48
C ALA A 365 -6.06 -2.79 -13.07
N GLN A 366 -6.93 -2.69 -14.07
CA GLN A 366 -8.39 -2.75 -13.86
C GLN A 366 -8.79 -4.10 -13.24
N VAL A 367 -9.98 -4.21 -12.64
CA VAL A 367 -10.46 -5.47 -12.07
C VAL A 367 -10.75 -6.55 -13.11
N SER A 368 -10.92 -6.16 -14.36
CA SER A 368 -11.12 -7.05 -15.50
C SER A 368 -10.38 -6.50 -16.71
N GLY A 369 -9.88 -7.38 -17.58
CA GLY A 369 -9.25 -6.96 -18.81
C GLY A 369 -8.34 -8.03 -19.40
N VAL A 370 -7.27 -7.58 -20.05
CA VAL A 370 -6.26 -8.42 -20.67
C VAL A 370 -4.88 -8.04 -20.12
N PHE A 371 -4.12 -9.01 -19.65
CA PHE A 371 -2.70 -8.91 -19.40
C PHE A 371 -1.94 -9.22 -20.70
N PRO A 372 -1.34 -8.23 -21.36
CA PRO A 372 -0.48 -8.51 -22.51
C PRO A 372 0.85 -9.11 -22.06
N SER A 373 1.57 -9.71 -23.01
CA SER A 373 2.97 -10.10 -22.78
C SER A 373 3.84 -8.83 -22.82
N LEU A 374 4.06 -8.23 -21.65
CA LEU A 374 4.89 -7.03 -21.52
C LEU A 374 6.35 -7.40 -21.84
N SER A 375 6.84 -6.89 -22.95
CA SER A 375 8.26 -6.94 -23.33
C SER A 375 9.03 -5.92 -22.50
N LEU A 376 10.22 -6.28 -22.05
CA LEU A 376 11.12 -5.35 -21.36
C LEU A 376 12.42 -5.20 -22.16
N PRO A 377 13.18 -4.12 -21.94
CA PRO A 377 14.54 -4.04 -22.46
C PRO A 377 15.38 -5.24 -22.01
N GLN A 378 16.27 -5.72 -22.89
CA GLN A 378 17.00 -6.98 -22.71
C GLN A 378 17.81 -7.02 -21.42
N ASP A 379 18.40 -5.89 -21.00
CA ASP A 379 19.17 -5.79 -19.77
C ASP A 379 18.32 -5.98 -18.49
N ILE A 380 17.02 -5.74 -18.58
CA ILE A 380 16.06 -6.00 -17.51
C ILE A 380 15.55 -7.44 -17.61
N GLU A 381 15.23 -7.91 -18.81
CA GLU A 381 14.77 -9.30 -19.02
C GLU A 381 15.79 -10.32 -18.54
N ALA A 382 17.08 -10.07 -18.76
CA ALA A 382 18.17 -10.92 -18.31
C ALA A 382 18.20 -11.09 -16.78
N GLN A 383 17.72 -10.11 -16.01
CA GLN A 383 17.71 -10.18 -14.53
C GLN A 383 16.68 -11.19 -14.00
N PHE A 384 15.74 -11.65 -14.82
CA PHE A 384 14.77 -12.67 -14.44
C PHE A 384 15.25 -14.10 -14.75
N GLU A 385 16.41 -14.28 -15.38
CA GLU A 385 16.91 -15.61 -15.75
C GLU A 385 17.38 -16.43 -14.54
N ASP A 386 17.82 -15.76 -13.48
CA ASP A 386 18.32 -16.38 -12.24
C ASP A 386 17.28 -16.39 -11.10
N ALA A 387 16.02 -16.08 -11.41
CA ALA A 387 14.96 -15.98 -10.41
C ALA A 387 14.70 -17.32 -9.72
N GLN A 388 14.69 -17.31 -8.39
CA GLN A 388 14.40 -18.48 -7.53
C GLN A 388 13.29 -18.15 -6.53
N ASN A 389 12.64 -19.17 -5.96
CA ASN A 389 11.63 -19.03 -4.89
C ASN A 389 10.57 -17.96 -5.22
N VAL A 390 10.06 -18.00 -6.45
CA VAL A 390 9.16 -16.98 -6.97
C VAL A 390 7.85 -17.02 -6.20
N SER A 391 7.41 -15.85 -5.78
CA SER A 391 6.14 -15.62 -5.11
C SER A 391 5.28 -14.67 -5.92
N LEU A 392 3.97 -14.90 -5.87
CA LEU A 392 2.96 -14.03 -6.44
C LEU A 392 2.03 -13.53 -5.34
N TYR A 393 1.88 -12.23 -5.27
CA TYR A 393 0.88 -11.54 -4.49
C TYR A 393 -0.14 -10.93 -5.43
N LEU A 394 -1.43 -11.20 -5.25
CA LEU A 394 -2.50 -10.52 -5.96
C LEU A 394 -3.49 -9.97 -4.94
N SER A 395 -3.94 -8.74 -5.15
CA SER A 395 -4.99 -8.11 -4.34
C SER A 395 -6.01 -7.41 -5.22
N VAL A 396 -7.27 -7.49 -4.82
CA VAL A 396 -8.40 -6.73 -5.36
C VAL A 396 -8.88 -5.76 -4.29
N THR A 397 -9.09 -4.49 -4.64
CA THR A 397 -9.32 -3.42 -3.65
C THR A 397 -10.49 -2.54 -4.04
N ASP A 398 -11.30 -2.17 -3.05
CA ASP A 398 -12.44 -1.24 -3.08
C ASP A 398 -12.19 -0.14 -2.04
N TYR A 399 -12.53 1.11 -2.38
CA TYR A 399 -12.43 2.27 -1.50
C TYR A 399 -13.79 2.86 -1.07
N ASP A 400 -14.87 2.09 -1.18
CA ASP A 400 -16.28 2.32 -0.77
C ASP A 400 -16.99 3.55 -1.38
N LEU A 401 -16.26 4.59 -1.80
CA LEU A 401 -16.79 5.94 -1.99
C LEU A 401 -17.03 6.37 -3.44
N ILE A 402 -16.48 5.72 -4.48
CA ILE A 402 -16.58 6.23 -5.86
C ILE A 402 -16.70 5.15 -6.96
N LYS A 403 -17.45 5.47 -8.02
CA LYS A 403 -17.70 4.66 -9.23
C LYS A 403 -16.65 4.87 -10.35
N GLY A 404 -15.39 5.10 -9.99
CA GLY A 404 -14.36 5.57 -10.92
C GLY A 404 -13.36 4.51 -11.37
N GLY A 405 -13.26 3.39 -10.64
CA GLY A 405 -12.27 2.35 -10.89
C GLY A 405 -10.83 2.87 -10.76
N ILE A 406 -9.89 2.12 -11.34
CA ILE A 406 -8.45 2.40 -11.22
C ILE A 406 -8.03 3.82 -11.64
N ASP A 407 -8.71 4.46 -12.60
CA ASP A 407 -8.28 5.79 -13.07
C ASP A 407 -8.58 6.90 -12.04
N GLU A 408 -9.69 6.78 -11.32
CA GLU A 408 -9.99 7.67 -10.20
C GLU A 408 -9.00 7.40 -9.04
N TRP A 409 -8.73 6.13 -8.74
CA TRP A 409 -7.71 5.76 -7.77
C TRP A 409 -6.34 6.36 -8.11
N ARG A 410 -5.91 6.31 -9.38
CA ARG A 410 -4.64 6.92 -9.84
C ARG A 410 -4.62 8.42 -9.60
N SER A 411 -5.72 9.11 -9.95
CA SER A 411 -5.88 10.54 -9.73
C SER A 411 -5.79 10.91 -8.24
N GLU A 412 -6.45 10.16 -7.36
CA GLU A 412 -6.42 10.38 -5.92
C GLU A 412 -5.06 10.01 -5.30
N ALA A 413 -4.43 8.93 -5.76
CA ALA A 413 -3.07 8.57 -5.37
C ALA A 413 -2.06 9.65 -5.77
N ALA A 414 -2.20 10.22 -6.99
CA ALA A 414 -1.37 11.32 -7.44
C ALA A 414 -1.55 12.57 -6.57
N LYS A 415 -2.79 12.94 -6.22
CA LYS A 415 -3.05 14.04 -5.29
C LYS A 415 -2.42 13.77 -3.93
N TYR A 416 -2.68 12.60 -3.34
CA TYR A 416 -2.16 12.20 -2.03
C TYR A 416 -0.63 12.26 -1.98
N SER A 417 0.06 11.75 -3.01
CA SER A 417 1.52 11.78 -3.09
C SER A 417 2.14 13.18 -3.11
N ARG A 418 1.34 14.22 -3.36
CA ARG A 418 1.77 15.63 -3.39
C ARG A 418 1.40 16.40 -2.13
N ILE A 419 0.64 15.81 -1.22
CA ILE A 419 0.26 16.46 0.03
C ILE A 419 1.44 16.38 0.99
N ASP A 420 1.82 17.52 1.56
CA ASP A 420 2.80 17.59 2.64
C ASP A 420 2.17 17.21 3.99
N SER A 421 1.44 16.09 4.01
CA SER A 421 0.81 15.50 5.18
C SER A 421 0.74 13.98 5.00
N GLY A 422 0.91 13.21 6.07
CA GLY A 422 0.62 11.78 6.06
C GLY A 422 -0.87 11.45 6.16
N LYS A 423 -1.74 12.47 6.10
CA LYS A 423 -3.19 12.29 6.23
C LYS A 423 -3.80 11.76 4.94
N TRP A 424 -4.58 10.69 5.06
CA TRP A 424 -5.32 10.13 3.92
C TRP A 424 -6.30 11.15 3.34
N THR A 425 -6.47 11.13 2.02
CA THR A 425 -7.60 11.84 1.41
C THR A 425 -8.90 11.11 1.77
N PRO A 426 -10.06 11.78 1.76
CA PRO A 426 -11.36 11.14 1.99
C PRO A 426 -11.56 9.87 1.14
N TYR A 427 -11.01 9.83 -0.08
CA TYR A 427 -11.03 8.67 -0.95
C TYR A 427 -10.35 7.43 -0.33
N LEU A 428 -9.25 7.62 0.40
CA LEU A 428 -8.42 6.52 0.93
C LEU A 428 -8.83 6.12 2.35
N GLU A 429 -9.83 6.74 2.95
CA GLU A 429 -10.19 6.53 4.37
C GLU A 429 -10.75 5.13 4.63
N ASN A 430 -11.73 4.71 3.82
CA ASN A 430 -12.31 3.38 3.89
C ASN A 430 -11.69 2.49 2.82
N VAL A 431 -11.43 1.23 3.16
CA VAL A 431 -10.91 0.28 2.19
C VAL A 431 -11.37 -1.13 2.53
N THR A 432 -11.78 -1.85 1.51
CA THR A 432 -12.04 -3.29 1.55
C THR A 432 -11.12 -3.96 0.54
N HIS A 433 -10.40 -5.01 0.93
CA HIS A 433 -9.61 -5.77 -0.03
C HIS A 433 -9.54 -7.25 0.31
N GLU A 434 -9.44 -8.05 -0.74
CA GLU A 434 -9.02 -9.44 -0.66
C GLU A 434 -7.64 -9.58 -1.28
N ARG A 435 -6.84 -10.52 -0.76
CA ARG A 435 -5.54 -10.82 -1.33
C ARG A 435 -5.20 -12.30 -1.20
N ILE A 436 -4.40 -12.75 -2.15
CA ILE A 436 -3.79 -14.06 -2.19
C ILE A 436 -2.27 -13.90 -2.32
N LEU A 437 -1.53 -14.71 -1.58
CA LEU A 437 -0.09 -14.86 -1.73
C LEU A 437 0.23 -16.33 -1.95
N ILE A 438 0.85 -16.62 -3.08
CA ILE A 438 1.33 -17.93 -3.50
C ILE A 438 2.86 -17.91 -3.39
N ARG A 439 3.42 -18.85 -2.63
CA ARG A 439 4.87 -19.08 -2.51
C ARG A 439 5.20 -20.47 -3.02
N GLN A 440 6.35 -20.62 -3.67
CA GLN A 440 6.87 -21.89 -4.17
C GLN A 440 8.22 -22.24 -3.58
#